data_AF-A0A966DWP3-F1
#
_entry.id   AF-A0A966DWP3-F1
#
_cell.length_a   1.000
_cell.length_b   1.000
_cell.length_c   1.000
_cell.angle_alpha   90.00
_cell.angle_beta   90.00
_cell.angle_gamma   90.00
#
_symmetry.space_group_name_H-M   'P 1'
#
loop_
_entity.id
_entity.type
_entity.pdbx_description
1 polymer ?
#
loop_
_entity_poly.entity_id
_entity_poly.type
_entity_poly.pdbx_seq_one_letter_code
_entity_poly.pdbx_strand_id
1 'polypeptide(L)'
;MNRKILGAVAIAAVIGGINTAQAQGRDTVSVVGSSTVYPFATVVAERFGRSTSFKTPKIESTGSGGGLKLFCKGVGAGTPDITNASRRIKKSEFDSCQSNGVKDIVEILVGYDGIAIANSKKSTQLQLSRKDLYMALAKDVPGADGKLVPNPNKTWKDVNPGLPATRIEVLGPPPTSGTRDAFAELALGGGAKAVPDLKTLRGLKSDQVDEIKASMAKLGIPAGVYQALVEKKGKAPKGKDIFKTVAYSVREDGAYIEAGENDNLIVQKLEANPNALGIFGFSFLEENGDKVQGSQVDSVAPSFDSIANGDYPVSRPLYFYVKAAHVGKIPGIQEYAMEFTSEKAMGEDGYLPEKGLIPLSDKELAQVQDDVKNLKRLSM
;
A
#
# COMPACT_ATOMS: atom_id res chain seq x y z
N MET A 1 -87.79 15.95 39.89
CA MET A 1 -86.73 16.33 40.85
C MET A 1 -85.55 15.38 40.64
N ASN A 2 -84.33 15.93 40.60
CA ASN A 2 -83.00 15.30 40.52
C ASN A 2 -82.42 14.88 39.15
N ARG A 3 -81.58 15.82 38.68
CA ARG A 3 -80.45 15.74 37.72
C ARG A 3 -79.54 14.52 37.90
N LYS A 4 -78.88 14.07 36.82
CA LYS A 4 -77.40 14.10 36.68
C LYS A 4 -76.88 13.58 35.30
N ILE A 5 -76.13 14.48 34.64
CA ILE A 5 -74.85 14.30 33.92
C ILE A 5 -74.84 13.54 32.58
N LEU A 6 -74.79 14.31 31.49
CA LEU A 6 -74.16 13.93 30.22
C LEU A 6 -72.64 13.91 30.41
N GLY A 7 -71.99 12.82 30.01
CA GLY A 7 -70.55 12.74 29.77
C GLY A 7 -70.30 12.06 28.44
N ALA A 8 -70.01 12.83 27.39
CA ALA A 8 -69.58 12.32 26.10
C ALA A 8 -68.07 12.05 26.16
N VAL A 9 -67.67 10.78 26.10
CA VAL A 9 -66.26 10.39 25.90
C VAL A 9 -66.04 10.24 24.40
N ALA A 10 -65.35 11.21 23.80
CA ALA A 10 -64.82 11.10 22.45
C ALA A 10 -63.59 10.19 22.47
N ILE A 11 -63.69 9.02 21.82
CA ILE A 11 -62.53 8.16 21.53
C ILE A 11 -61.78 8.79 20.36
N ALA A 12 -60.70 9.52 20.65
CA ALA A 12 -59.73 9.92 19.65
C ALA A 12 -58.78 8.74 19.41
N ALA A 13 -58.91 8.08 18.25
CA ALA A 13 -57.95 7.09 17.79
C ALA A 13 -56.65 7.80 17.40
N VAL A 14 -55.65 7.76 18.30
CA VAL A 14 -54.28 8.14 17.97
C VAL A 14 -53.71 7.01 17.11
N ILE A 15 -53.74 7.20 15.78
CA ILE A 15 -52.91 6.42 14.86
C ILE A 15 -51.48 6.90 15.12
N GLY A 16 -50.80 6.21 16.04
CA GLY A 16 -49.37 6.34 16.23
C GLY A 16 -48.67 5.86 14.97
N GLY A 17 -48.33 6.81 14.09
CA GLY A 17 -47.42 6.56 12.99
C GLY A 17 -46.09 6.07 13.58
N ILE A 18 -45.79 4.79 13.33
CA ILE A 18 -44.46 4.23 13.57
C ILE A 18 -43.56 4.94 12.56
N ASN A 19 -42.90 6.02 13.00
CA ASN A 19 -41.73 6.54 12.32
C ASN A 19 -40.65 5.46 12.43
N THR A 20 -40.65 4.53 11.49
CA THR A 20 -39.44 3.77 11.20
C THR A 20 -38.44 4.82 10.70
N ALA A 21 -37.54 5.22 11.60
CA ALA A 21 -36.32 5.91 11.20
C ALA A 21 -35.55 4.95 10.29
N GLN A 22 -35.87 4.96 9.00
CA GLN A 22 -35.03 4.39 7.98
C GLN A 22 -33.69 5.11 8.12
N ALA A 23 -32.66 4.38 8.55
CA ALA A 23 -31.32 4.90 8.59
C ALA A 23 -30.99 5.44 7.19
N GLN A 24 -30.98 6.77 7.05
CA GLN A 24 -30.66 7.42 5.79
C GLN A 24 -29.25 6.96 5.39
N GLY A 25 -29.14 6.34 4.21
CA GLY A 25 -27.84 6.06 3.62
C GLY A 25 -27.06 7.37 3.52
N ARG A 26 -25.81 7.36 3.96
CA ARG A 26 -24.90 8.49 3.73
C ARG A 26 -24.84 8.80 2.24
N ASP A 27 -24.74 10.08 1.91
CA ASP A 27 -24.76 10.56 0.51
C ASP A 27 -23.36 10.72 -0.10
N THR A 28 -22.35 10.16 0.56
CA THR A 28 -20.95 10.25 0.15
C THR A 28 -20.31 8.87 0.25
N VAL A 29 -19.57 8.47 -0.79
CA VAL A 29 -18.78 7.23 -0.82
C VAL A 29 -17.64 7.33 0.20
N SER A 30 -17.39 6.24 0.94
CA SER A 30 -16.32 6.13 1.94
C SER A 30 -15.36 5.03 1.52
N VAL A 31 -14.09 5.41 1.39
CA VAL A 31 -13.00 4.53 0.96
C VAL A 31 -11.94 4.54 2.05
N VAL A 32 -11.50 3.35 2.46
CA VAL A 32 -10.38 3.19 3.40
C VAL A 32 -9.27 2.33 2.79
N GLY A 33 -8.07 2.35 3.34
CA GLY A 33 -7.13 1.24 3.14
C GLY A 33 -5.71 1.68 2.79
N SER A 34 -5.15 1.07 1.75
CA SER A 34 -3.74 1.20 1.37
C SER A 34 -3.25 2.65 1.26
N SER A 35 -2.15 2.97 1.94
CA SER A 35 -1.42 4.25 1.77
C SER A 35 -0.81 4.39 0.38
N THR A 36 -0.49 3.27 -0.28
CA THR A 36 0.01 3.27 -1.66
C THR A 36 -1.04 3.67 -2.67
N VAL A 37 -2.28 3.20 -2.47
CA VAL A 37 -3.38 3.46 -3.40
C VAL A 37 -4.06 4.79 -3.07
N TYR A 38 -3.85 5.30 -1.86
CA TYR A 38 -4.38 6.58 -1.37
C TYR A 38 -4.18 7.75 -2.36
N PRO A 39 -2.95 8.07 -2.84
CA PRO A 39 -2.76 9.19 -3.76
C PRO A 39 -3.56 9.04 -5.06
N PHE A 40 -3.59 7.83 -5.66
CA PHE A 40 -4.38 7.57 -6.86
C PHE A 40 -5.89 7.73 -6.61
N ALA A 41 -6.39 7.14 -5.52
CA ALA A 41 -7.80 7.23 -5.15
C ALA A 41 -8.25 8.66 -4.84
N THR A 42 -7.39 9.47 -4.20
CA THR A 42 -7.69 10.89 -3.96
C THR A 42 -7.81 11.67 -5.26
N VAL A 43 -6.91 11.46 -6.23
CA VAL A 43 -6.98 12.13 -7.54
C VAL A 43 -8.26 11.76 -8.29
N VAL A 44 -8.64 10.47 -8.30
CA VAL A 44 -9.89 10.01 -8.92
C VAL A 44 -11.09 10.62 -8.18
N ALA A 45 -11.10 10.63 -6.85
CA ALA A 45 -12.20 11.16 -6.05
C ALA A 45 -12.43 12.65 -6.30
N GLU A 46 -11.36 13.45 -6.35
CA GLU A 46 -11.42 14.88 -6.66
C GLU A 46 -11.94 15.15 -8.06
N ARG A 47 -11.44 14.41 -9.07
CA ARG A 47 -11.92 14.53 -10.46
C ARG A 47 -13.39 14.14 -10.56
N PHE A 48 -13.77 13.00 -9.98
CA PHE A 48 -15.13 12.50 -9.93
C PHE A 48 -16.11 13.51 -9.30
N GLY A 49 -15.76 14.10 -8.15
CA GLY A 49 -16.59 15.11 -7.50
C GLY A 49 -16.68 16.44 -8.25
N ARG A 50 -15.69 16.75 -9.11
CA ARG A 50 -15.70 17.95 -9.97
C ARG A 50 -16.46 17.72 -11.28
N SER A 51 -16.44 16.51 -11.83
CA SER A 51 -16.98 16.20 -13.16
C SER A 51 -18.37 15.57 -13.13
N THR A 52 -18.93 15.29 -11.96
CA THR A 52 -20.24 14.64 -11.81
C THR A 52 -21.12 15.40 -10.80
N SER A 53 -22.38 14.99 -10.68
CA SER A 53 -23.30 15.49 -9.64
C SER A 53 -23.12 14.80 -8.29
N PHE A 54 -22.24 13.79 -8.18
CA PHE A 54 -22.01 13.07 -6.94
C PHE A 54 -21.04 13.83 -6.04
N LYS A 55 -21.17 13.64 -4.72
CA LYS A 55 -20.22 14.19 -3.76
C LYS A 55 -18.87 13.51 -3.89
N THR A 56 -17.79 14.28 -3.70
CA THR A 56 -16.42 13.78 -3.63
C THR A 56 -16.30 12.66 -2.58
N PRO A 57 -15.87 11.45 -2.98
CA PRO A 57 -15.61 10.35 -2.06
C PRO A 57 -14.63 10.74 -0.95
N LYS A 58 -14.88 10.26 0.28
CA LYS A 58 -13.98 10.43 1.41
C LYS A 58 -12.97 9.29 1.44
N ILE A 59 -11.69 9.62 1.29
CA ILE A 59 -10.59 8.65 1.26
C ILE A 59 -9.79 8.74 2.56
N GLU A 60 -9.60 7.61 3.25
CA GLU A 60 -8.80 7.52 4.48
C GLU A 60 -7.72 6.43 4.39
N SER A 61 -6.48 6.80 4.68
CA SER A 61 -5.37 5.84 4.74
C SER A 61 -5.39 5.08 6.07
N THR A 62 -5.60 3.77 6.02
CA THR A 62 -5.63 2.87 7.20
C THR A 62 -4.73 1.64 7.05
N GLY A 63 -3.99 1.57 5.93
CA GLY A 63 -3.20 0.42 5.49
C GLY A 63 -4.07 -0.73 4.96
N SER A 64 -3.58 -1.51 3.99
CA SER A 64 -4.37 -2.55 3.30
C SER A 64 -5.06 -3.54 4.24
N GLY A 65 -4.35 -4.02 5.28
CA GLY A 65 -4.93 -4.93 6.27
C GLY A 65 -5.87 -4.26 7.28
N GLY A 66 -5.64 -2.98 7.60
CA GLY A 66 -6.53 -2.19 8.44
C GLY A 66 -7.83 -1.87 7.72
N GLY A 67 -7.74 -1.42 6.47
CA GLY A 67 -8.86 -1.14 5.58
C GLY A 67 -9.72 -2.36 5.33
N LEU A 68 -9.12 -3.50 4.94
CA LEU A 68 -9.86 -4.77 4.79
C LEU A 68 -10.56 -5.18 6.09
N LYS A 69 -9.91 -5.02 7.25
CA LYS A 69 -10.55 -5.30 8.54
C LYS A 69 -11.77 -4.41 8.79
N LEU A 70 -11.69 -3.10 8.46
CA LEU A 70 -12.82 -2.17 8.60
C LEU A 70 -13.94 -2.48 7.62
N PHE A 71 -13.60 -2.75 6.37
CA PHE A 71 -14.50 -3.13 5.29
C PHE A 71 -15.29 -4.40 5.62
N CYS A 72 -14.61 -5.42 6.13
CA CYS A 72 -15.19 -6.72 6.51
C CYS A 72 -15.99 -6.69 7.82
N LYS A 73 -16.19 -5.56 8.50
CA LYS A 73 -16.99 -5.51 9.76
C LYS A 73 -18.49 -5.74 9.54
N GLY A 74 -18.97 -5.64 8.30
CA GLY A 74 -20.37 -5.84 7.94
C GLY A 74 -20.83 -4.90 6.83
N VAL A 75 -22.15 -4.85 6.62
CA VAL A 75 -22.79 -4.04 5.56
C VAL A 75 -23.53 -2.81 6.09
N GLY A 76 -23.43 -2.53 7.40
CA GLY A 76 -24.10 -1.38 8.03
C GLY A 76 -23.53 -0.02 7.59
N ALA A 77 -24.29 1.05 7.85
CA ALA A 77 -23.96 2.42 7.42
C ALA A 77 -22.61 2.95 7.96
N GLY A 78 -22.15 2.45 9.12
CA GLY A 78 -20.87 2.79 9.73
C GLY A 78 -19.66 2.02 9.17
N THR A 79 -19.83 1.29 8.07
CA THR A 79 -18.73 0.57 7.40
C THR A 79 -18.39 1.23 6.06
N PRO A 80 -17.12 1.19 5.62
CA PRO A 80 -16.73 1.77 4.34
C PRO A 80 -17.31 0.95 3.17
N ASP A 81 -17.55 1.62 2.05
CA ASP A 81 -18.07 1.01 0.82
C ASP A 81 -16.97 0.33 0.03
N ILE A 82 -15.78 0.92 0.06
CA ILE A 82 -14.63 0.50 -0.72
C ILE A 82 -13.43 0.35 0.22
N THR A 83 -12.59 -0.66 -0.02
CA THR A 83 -11.25 -0.71 0.56
C THR A 83 -10.19 -0.87 -0.52
N ASN A 84 -9.18 -0.01 -0.49
CA ASN A 84 -8.01 -0.11 -1.34
C ASN A 84 -6.96 -1.03 -0.71
N ALA A 85 -6.19 -1.75 -1.52
CA ALA A 85 -5.16 -2.67 -1.05
C ALA A 85 -3.95 -2.73 -2.00
N SER A 86 -2.74 -2.69 -1.45
CA SER A 86 -1.48 -2.90 -2.17
C SER A 86 -1.06 -4.38 -2.26
N ARG A 87 -2.06 -5.27 -2.27
CA ARG A 87 -1.96 -6.71 -2.45
C ARG A 87 -3.38 -7.26 -2.56
N ARG A 88 -3.51 -8.46 -3.15
CA ARG A 88 -4.78 -9.16 -3.14
C ARG A 88 -5.26 -9.45 -1.71
N ILE A 89 -6.57 -9.44 -1.51
CA ILE A 89 -7.25 -9.91 -0.29
C ILE A 89 -6.85 -11.36 -0.02
N LYS A 90 -6.56 -11.70 1.25
CA LYS A 90 -6.25 -13.07 1.63
C LYS A 90 -7.52 -13.88 1.83
N LYS A 91 -7.43 -15.19 1.63
CA LYS A 91 -8.54 -16.12 1.92
C LYS A 91 -9.11 -15.94 3.34
N SER A 92 -8.26 -15.77 4.35
CA SER A 92 -8.73 -15.54 5.73
C SER A 92 -9.39 -14.17 5.95
N GLU A 93 -9.02 -13.15 5.18
CA GLU A 93 -9.68 -11.83 5.22
C GLU A 93 -11.03 -11.90 4.50
N PHE A 94 -11.08 -12.56 3.35
CA PHE A 94 -12.31 -12.85 2.63
C PHE A 94 -13.27 -13.67 3.48
N ASP A 95 -12.82 -14.74 4.12
CA ASP A 95 -13.65 -15.57 5.01
C ASP A 95 -14.19 -14.75 6.19
N SER A 96 -13.38 -13.85 6.76
CA SER A 96 -13.87 -12.92 7.78
C SER A 96 -14.94 -11.97 7.23
N CYS A 97 -14.79 -11.47 6.00
CA CYS A 97 -15.82 -10.70 5.32
C CYS A 97 -17.12 -11.52 5.18
N GLN A 98 -17.02 -12.76 4.70
CA GLN A 98 -18.14 -13.67 4.51
C GLN A 98 -18.87 -13.95 5.82
N SER A 99 -18.15 -14.26 6.91
CA SER A 99 -18.73 -14.51 8.23
C SER A 99 -19.47 -13.30 8.80
N ASN A 100 -19.03 -12.09 8.45
CA ASN A 100 -19.65 -10.84 8.90
C ASN A 100 -20.72 -10.30 7.93
N GLY A 101 -21.17 -11.11 6.97
CA GLY A 101 -22.25 -10.77 6.04
C GLY A 101 -21.84 -9.90 4.85
N VAL A 102 -20.55 -9.62 4.66
CA VAL A 102 -20.01 -9.00 3.44
C VAL A 102 -19.84 -10.09 2.39
N LYS A 103 -20.96 -10.55 1.83
CA LYS A 103 -21.01 -11.70 0.91
C LYS A 103 -20.54 -11.36 -0.50
N ASP A 104 -21.02 -10.24 -1.00
CA ASP A 104 -20.78 -9.78 -2.36
C ASP A 104 -19.67 -8.72 -2.40
N ILE A 105 -18.49 -9.14 -2.83
CA ILE A 105 -17.32 -8.27 -3.00
C ILE A 105 -16.98 -8.24 -4.49
N VAL A 106 -16.80 -7.05 -5.05
CA VAL A 106 -16.21 -6.86 -6.38
C VAL A 106 -14.72 -6.57 -6.19
N GLU A 107 -13.85 -7.34 -6.83
CA GLU A 107 -12.40 -7.12 -6.84
C GLU A 107 -12.01 -6.38 -8.11
N ILE A 108 -11.28 -5.27 -7.96
CA ILE A 108 -10.79 -4.46 -9.07
C ILE A 108 -9.27 -4.44 -8.97
N LEU A 109 -8.58 -4.99 -9.98
CA LEU A 109 -7.16 -4.74 -10.18
C LEU A 109 -7.02 -3.35 -10.80
N VAL A 110 -6.22 -2.50 -10.16
CA VAL A 110 -6.05 -1.08 -10.52
C VAL A 110 -4.81 -0.87 -11.40
N GLY A 111 -3.83 -1.75 -11.29
CA GLY A 111 -2.51 -1.55 -11.89
C GLY A 111 -1.44 -2.09 -10.97
N TYR A 112 -0.22 -1.65 -11.22
CA TYR A 112 0.94 -2.07 -10.45
C TYR A 112 1.70 -0.86 -9.90
N ASP A 113 2.42 -1.13 -8.81
CA ASP A 113 3.40 -0.24 -8.22
C ASP A 113 4.74 -0.95 -8.34
N GLY A 114 5.76 -0.29 -8.88
CA GLY A 114 7.05 -0.89 -9.17
C GLY A 114 8.17 0.12 -8.96
N ILE A 115 9.21 -0.29 -8.25
CA ILE A 115 10.37 0.54 -7.95
C ILE A 115 11.56 0.08 -8.78
N ALA A 116 12.05 0.98 -9.62
CA ALA A 116 13.30 0.78 -10.35
C ALA A 116 14.48 1.01 -9.41
N ILE A 117 15.42 0.06 -9.46
CA ILE A 117 16.78 0.25 -8.98
C ILE A 117 17.62 0.42 -10.23
N ALA A 118 18.16 1.60 -10.49
CA ALA A 118 18.69 1.94 -11.80
C ALA A 118 20.03 2.67 -11.72
N ASN A 119 20.88 2.49 -12.72
CA ASN A 119 22.15 3.20 -12.86
C ASN A 119 22.29 3.77 -14.27
N SER A 120 23.29 4.64 -14.47
CA SER A 120 23.59 5.18 -15.80
C SER A 120 23.90 4.06 -16.81
N LYS A 121 23.48 4.23 -18.06
CA LYS A 121 23.93 3.39 -19.19
C LYS A 121 25.43 3.50 -19.48
N LYS A 122 26.10 4.53 -18.95
CA LYS A 122 27.56 4.72 -19.05
C LYS A 122 28.36 3.78 -18.13
N SER A 123 27.66 3.00 -17.30
CA SER A 123 28.26 2.08 -16.32
C SER A 123 27.78 0.66 -16.52
N THR A 124 28.49 -0.31 -15.94
CA THR A 124 28.04 -1.70 -15.91
C THR A 124 26.73 -1.82 -15.13
N GLN A 125 25.77 -2.55 -15.69
CA GLN A 125 24.52 -2.89 -15.02
C GLN A 125 24.81 -3.72 -13.76
N LEU A 126 24.22 -3.36 -12.63
CA LEU A 126 24.39 -4.13 -11.40
C LEU A 126 23.41 -5.32 -11.35
N GLN A 127 23.91 -6.42 -10.79
CA GLN A 127 23.13 -7.61 -10.44
C GLN A 127 23.01 -7.65 -8.93
N LEU A 128 21.85 -7.29 -8.38
CA LEU A 128 21.64 -7.15 -6.95
C LEU A 128 20.62 -8.18 -6.48
N SER A 129 20.79 -8.66 -5.26
CA SER A 129 19.69 -9.27 -4.51
C SER A 129 19.06 -8.24 -3.58
N ARG A 130 17.84 -8.49 -3.11
CA ARG A 130 17.26 -7.68 -2.03
C ARG A 130 18.09 -7.76 -0.75
N LYS A 131 18.80 -8.87 -0.51
CA LYS A 131 19.75 -8.98 0.61
C LYS A 131 20.90 -7.99 0.43
N ASP A 132 21.45 -7.84 -0.78
CA ASP A 132 22.49 -6.84 -1.06
C ASP A 132 21.95 -5.43 -0.81
N LEU A 133 20.74 -5.11 -1.28
CA LEU A 133 20.09 -3.81 -1.02
C LEU A 133 19.89 -3.55 0.48
N TYR A 134 19.45 -4.56 1.25
CA TYR A 134 19.32 -4.44 2.71
C TYR A 134 20.68 -4.19 3.38
N MET A 135 21.70 -4.99 3.06
CA MET A 135 23.05 -4.84 3.61
C MET A 135 23.71 -3.53 3.18
N ALA A 136 23.35 -2.96 2.03
CA ALA A 136 23.88 -1.69 1.54
C ALA A 136 23.19 -0.47 2.19
N LEU A 137 21.86 -0.50 2.34
CA LEU A 137 21.06 0.71 2.56
C LEU A 137 20.24 0.73 3.84
N ALA A 138 20.09 -0.38 4.55
CA ALA A 138 19.46 -0.34 5.87
C ALA A 138 20.33 0.43 6.87
N LYS A 139 19.69 1.12 7.82
CA LYS A 139 20.34 1.85 8.91
C LYS A 139 21.20 0.93 9.76
N ASP A 140 20.62 -0.20 10.15
CA ASP A 140 21.26 -1.22 10.96
C ASP A 140 21.21 -2.58 10.25
N VAL A 141 22.33 -3.29 10.28
CA VAL A 141 22.53 -4.60 9.65
C VAL A 141 23.15 -5.58 10.66
N PRO A 142 23.03 -6.90 10.47
CA PRO A 142 23.65 -7.87 11.37
C PRO A 142 25.18 -7.71 11.40
N GLY A 143 25.74 -7.51 12.59
CA GLY A 143 27.16 -7.55 12.89
C GLY A 143 27.67 -8.98 13.09
N ALA A 144 28.96 -9.11 13.42
CA ALA A 144 29.62 -10.41 13.58
C ALA A 144 29.03 -11.27 14.71
N ASP A 145 28.49 -10.65 15.76
CA ASP A 145 27.82 -11.31 16.89
C ASP A 145 26.32 -11.56 16.64
N GLY A 146 25.82 -11.23 15.46
CA GLY A 146 24.41 -11.36 15.07
C GLY A 146 23.50 -10.22 15.55
N LYS A 147 23.99 -9.29 16.36
CA LYS A 147 23.22 -8.09 16.75
C LYS A 147 23.19 -7.09 15.60
N LEU A 148 22.14 -6.28 15.55
CA LEU A 148 22.07 -5.18 14.61
C LEU A 148 23.04 -4.07 15.04
N VAL A 149 23.87 -3.63 14.10
CA VAL A 149 24.84 -2.54 14.27
C VAL A 149 24.64 -1.50 13.17
N PRO A 150 25.04 -0.23 13.40
CA PRO A 150 25.03 0.78 12.35
C PRO A 150 25.77 0.29 11.12
N ASN A 151 25.20 0.50 9.95
CA ASN A 151 25.68 -0.09 8.71
C ASN A 151 27.16 0.27 8.41
N PRO A 152 28.10 -0.69 8.47
CA PRO A 152 29.52 -0.40 8.31
C PRO A 152 29.94 -0.35 6.84
N ASN A 153 29.12 -0.88 5.92
CA ASN A 153 29.48 -1.05 4.52
C ASN A 153 29.64 0.31 3.84
N LYS A 154 30.77 0.56 3.17
CA LYS A 154 31.07 1.81 2.46
C LYS A 154 31.17 1.61 0.95
N THR A 155 31.50 0.41 0.50
CA THR A 155 31.57 0.02 -0.91
C THR A 155 30.64 -1.15 -1.22
N TRP A 156 30.25 -1.32 -2.49
CA TRP A 156 29.43 -2.46 -2.89
C TRP A 156 30.15 -3.80 -2.68
N LYS A 157 31.48 -3.83 -2.76
CA LYS A 157 32.30 -4.99 -2.43
C LYS A 157 32.22 -5.38 -0.94
N ASP A 158 32.04 -4.42 -0.03
CA ASP A 158 31.83 -4.70 1.40
C ASP A 158 30.52 -5.46 1.64
N VAL A 159 29.51 -5.19 0.81
CA VAL A 159 28.19 -5.83 0.85
C VAL A 159 28.26 -7.24 0.29
N ASN A 160 28.90 -7.39 -0.87
CA ASN A 160 29.04 -8.65 -1.58
C ASN A 160 30.34 -8.64 -2.40
N PRO A 161 31.28 -9.58 -2.18
CA PRO A 161 32.57 -9.59 -2.87
C PRO A 161 32.49 -9.69 -4.40
N GLY A 162 31.35 -10.14 -4.96
CA GLY A 162 31.10 -10.18 -6.40
C GLY A 162 30.68 -8.84 -7.01
N LEU A 163 30.43 -7.81 -6.19
CA LEU A 163 30.06 -6.47 -6.62
C LEU A 163 31.30 -5.55 -6.73
N PRO A 164 31.21 -4.43 -7.48
CA PRO A 164 32.34 -3.53 -7.67
C PRO A 164 32.85 -2.89 -6.37
N ALA A 165 34.14 -2.57 -6.32
CA ALA A 165 34.75 -1.83 -5.20
C ALA A 165 34.46 -0.31 -5.26
N THR A 166 33.29 0.07 -5.78
CA THR A 166 32.84 1.47 -5.83
C THR A 166 32.11 1.84 -4.55
N ARG A 167 32.23 3.11 -4.15
CA ARG A 167 31.52 3.65 -2.99
C ARG A 167 30.01 3.45 -3.18
N ILE A 168 29.31 3.11 -2.11
CA ILE A 168 27.85 3.10 -2.10
C ILE A 168 27.38 4.54 -2.11
N GLU A 169 26.84 4.96 -3.25
CA GLU A 169 26.18 6.24 -3.42
C GLU A 169 24.85 5.99 -4.12
N VAL A 170 23.75 6.16 -3.38
CA VAL A 170 22.41 5.86 -3.85
C VAL A 170 21.54 7.10 -3.73
N LEU A 171 21.09 7.60 -4.88
CA LEU A 171 20.15 8.69 -4.99
C LEU A 171 18.73 8.15 -4.83
N GLY A 172 17.93 8.79 -3.99
CA GLY A 172 16.55 8.35 -3.82
C GLY A 172 15.65 9.44 -3.25
N PRO A 173 14.35 9.18 -3.21
CA PRO A 173 13.37 10.15 -2.75
C PRO A 173 13.45 10.39 -1.22
N PRO A 174 12.88 11.50 -0.72
CA PRO A 174 12.91 11.86 0.70
C PRO A 174 11.97 10.96 1.54
N PRO A 175 12.03 11.04 2.90
CA PRO A 175 11.21 10.22 3.80
C PRO A 175 9.69 10.41 3.65
N THR A 176 9.27 11.50 3.01
CA THR A 176 7.87 11.84 2.73
C THR A 176 7.31 11.14 1.48
N SER A 177 8.16 10.50 0.68
CA SER A 177 7.80 9.91 -0.60
C SER A 177 7.23 8.49 -0.48
N GLY A 178 6.12 8.23 -1.19
CA GLY A 178 5.55 6.89 -1.33
C GLY A 178 6.49 5.90 -2.03
N THR A 179 7.34 6.37 -2.94
CA THR A 179 8.37 5.57 -3.61
C THR A 179 9.41 5.06 -2.61
N ARG A 180 9.84 5.90 -1.65
CA ARG A 180 10.74 5.48 -0.57
C ARG A 180 10.08 4.45 0.35
N ASP A 181 8.81 4.66 0.69
CA ASP A 181 8.05 3.70 1.51
C ASP A 181 7.93 2.33 0.82
N ALA A 182 7.61 2.31 -0.48
CA ALA A 182 7.53 1.10 -1.28
C ALA A 182 8.90 0.41 -1.38
N PHE A 183 9.97 1.16 -1.64
CA PHE A 183 11.34 0.65 -1.63
C PHE A 183 11.70 0.00 -0.28
N ALA A 184 11.45 0.70 0.83
CA ALA A 184 11.75 0.21 2.16
C ALA A 184 10.95 -1.06 2.50
N GLU A 185 9.68 -1.15 2.07
CA GLU A 185 8.86 -2.34 2.29
C GLU A 185 9.28 -3.54 1.43
N LEU A 186 9.44 -3.32 0.12
CA LEU A 186 9.58 -4.39 -0.88
C LEU A 186 11.04 -4.83 -1.04
N ALA A 187 11.98 -3.89 -1.07
CA ALA A 187 13.41 -4.16 -1.19
C ALA A 187 14.04 -4.43 0.18
N LEU A 188 14.14 -3.43 1.07
CA LEU A 188 14.82 -3.60 2.36
C LEU A 188 14.11 -4.63 3.24
N GLY A 189 12.79 -4.49 3.37
CA GLY A 189 11.95 -5.45 4.05
C GLY A 189 11.93 -6.83 3.40
N GLY A 190 12.18 -6.94 2.10
CA GLY A 190 12.40 -8.20 1.41
C GLY A 190 13.73 -8.83 1.80
N GLY A 191 14.82 -8.06 1.70
CA GLY A 191 16.17 -8.49 2.02
C GLY A 191 16.38 -8.87 3.48
N ALA A 192 15.79 -8.11 4.40
CA ALA A 192 15.84 -8.40 5.83
C ALA A 192 15.21 -9.75 6.20
N LYS A 193 14.30 -10.29 5.38
CA LYS A 193 13.75 -11.65 5.60
C LYS A 193 14.76 -12.76 5.31
N ALA A 194 15.87 -12.45 4.62
CA ALA A 194 16.98 -13.37 4.45
C ALA A 194 17.87 -13.46 5.70
N VAL A 195 17.70 -12.56 6.68
CA VAL A 195 18.34 -12.65 7.99
C VAL A 195 17.46 -13.51 8.92
N PRO A 196 17.94 -14.69 9.39
CA PRO A 196 17.11 -15.65 10.12
C PRO A 196 16.43 -15.07 11.36
N ASP A 197 17.15 -14.30 12.17
CA ASP A 197 16.61 -13.76 13.42
C ASP A 197 15.57 -12.65 13.19
N LEU A 198 15.75 -11.81 12.17
CA LEU A 198 14.74 -10.84 11.75
C LEU A 198 13.50 -11.52 11.17
N LYS A 199 13.68 -12.62 10.40
CA LYS A 199 12.57 -13.43 9.89
C LYS A 199 11.77 -14.06 11.03
N THR A 200 12.45 -14.58 12.06
CA THR A 200 11.83 -15.13 13.27
C THR A 200 11.03 -14.05 14.00
N LEU A 201 11.66 -12.91 14.31
CA LEU A 201 10.99 -11.76 14.96
C LEU A 201 9.71 -11.38 14.21
N ARG A 202 9.78 -11.23 12.89
CA ARG A 202 8.63 -10.84 12.05
C ARG A 202 7.43 -11.79 12.19
N GLY A 203 7.68 -13.07 12.45
CA GLY A 203 6.64 -14.10 12.56
C GLY A 203 5.83 -14.06 13.86
N LEU A 204 6.34 -13.39 14.90
CA LEU A 204 5.74 -13.40 16.23
C LEU A 204 4.45 -12.56 16.29
N LYS A 205 3.44 -13.11 16.96
CA LYS A 205 2.12 -12.52 17.15
C LYS A 205 2.10 -11.58 18.37
N SER A 206 1.04 -10.77 18.51
CA SER A 206 0.94 -9.73 19.54
C SER A 206 0.74 -10.26 20.97
N ASP A 207 0.35 -11.52 21.09
CA ASP A 207 0.23 -12.26 22.34
C ASP A 207 1.55 -12.90 22.81
N GLN A 208 2.56 -12.99 21.93
CA GLN A 208 3.88 -13.57 22.20
C GLN A 208 4.88 -12.52 22.70
N VAL A 209 4.50 -11.82 23.78
CA VAL A 209 5.24 -10.63 24.25
C VAL A 209 6.67 -10.97 24.69
N ASP A 210 6.84 -12.08 25.40
CA ASP A 210 8.15 -12.47 25.95
C ASP A 210 9.09 -12.95 24.84
N GLU A 211 8.58 -13.69 23.85
CA GLU A 211 9.36 -14.10 22.69
C GLU A 211 9.76 -12.91 21.81
N ILE A 212 8.89 -11.91 21.67
CA ILE A 212 9.23 -10.66 20.97
C ILE A 212 10.39 -9.96 21.69
N LYS A 213 10.28 -9.78 23.01
CA LYS A 213 11.32 -9.12 23.81
C LYS A 213 12.63 -9.90 23.80
N ALA A 214 12.59 -11.23 23.89
CA ALA A 214 13.77 -12.08 23.80
C ALA A 214 14.44 -11.98 22.42
N SER A 215 13.64 -12.00 21.35
CA SER A 215 14.14 -11.81 19.98
C SER A 215 14.75 -10.43 19.77
N MET A 216 14.14 -9.38 20.32
CA MET A 216 14.70 -8.03 20.33
C MET A 216 16.04 -7.97 21.05
N ALA A 217 16.14 -8.54 22.25
CA ALA A 217 17.38 -8.58 23.02
C ALA A 217 18.50 -9.33 22.27
N LYS A 218 18.17 -10.47 21.64
CA LYS A 218 19.10 -11.23 20.79
C LYS A 218 19.63 -10.39 19.63
N LEU A 219 18.76 -9.63 18.98
CA LEU A 219 19.09 -8.74 17.87
C LEU A 219 19.74 -7.41 18.33
N GLY A 220 19.88 -7.17 19.63
CA GLY A 220 20.36 -5.89 20.16
C GLY A 220 19.39 -4.72 19.94
N ILE A 221 18.13 -4.97 19.63
CA ILE A 221 17.11 -3.93 19.44
C ILE A 221 16.75 -3.36 20.83
N PRO A 222 16.86 -2.04 21.04
CA PRO A 222 16.55 -1.42 22.33
C PRO A 222 15.12 -1.71 22.77
N ALA A 223 14.95 -2.02 24.06
CA ALA A 223 13.62 -2.28 24.62
C ALA A 223 12.64 -1.15 24.27
N GLY A 224 13.09 0.12 24.36
CA GLY A 224 12.31 1.34 24.08
C GLY A 224 11.55 1.34 22.74
N VAL A 225 12.02 0.60 21.73
CA VAL A 225 11.31 0.43 20.45
C VAL A 225 9.95 -0.24 20.68
N TYR A 226 9.87 -1.22 21.58
CA TYR A 226 8.63 -1.88 21.94
C TYR A 226 7.68 -0.92 22.66
N GLN A 227 8.15 -0.17 23.67
CA GLN A 227 7.31 0.79 24.41
C GLN A 227 6.76 1.88 23.50
N ALA A 228 7.60 2.48 22.65
CA ALA A 228 7.16 3.52 21.70
C ALA A 228 6.05 2.99 20.75
N LEU A 229 6.13 1.72 20.33
CA LEU A 229 5.08 1.10 19.52
C LEU A 229 3.81 0.79 20.31
N VAL A 230 3.90 0.44 21.60
CA VAL A 230 2.73 0.29 22.47
C VAL A 230 1.98 1.61 22.58
N GLU A 231 2.70 2.70 22.88
CA GLU A 231 2.13 4.05 23.00
C GLU A 231 1.48 4.51 21.69
N LYS A 232 2.21 4.38 20.57
CA LYS A 232 1.71 4.77 19.24
C LYS A 232 0.47 3.98 18.82
N LYS A 233 0.34 2.71 19.20
CA LYS A 233 -0.73 1.83 18.74
C LYS A 233 -1.88 1.67 19.74
N GLY A 234 -1.69 2.10 20.98
CA GLY A 234 -2.62 1.85 22.10
C GLY A 234 -2.79 0.35 22.43
N LYS A 235 -1.86 -0.52 22.00
CA LYS A 235 -1.90 -1.97 22.22
C LYS A 235 -0.54 -2.62 21.95
N ALA A 236 -0.37 -3.86 22.41
CA ALA A 236 0.84 -4.65 22.17
C ALA A 236 1.17 -4.77 20.66
N PRO A 237 2.40 -4.41 20.22
CA PRO A 237 2.84 -4.61 18.85
C PRO A 237 3.06 -6.10 18.56
N LYS A 238 2.94 -6.47 17.29
CA LYS A 238 3.38 -7.78 16.78
C LYS A 238 4.88 -7.72 16.48
N GLY A 239 5.54 -8.87 16.39
CA GLY A 239 6.94 -8.91 15.94
C GLY A 239 7.12 -8.34 14.53
N LYS A 240 6.10 -8.45 13.65
CA LYS A 240 6.06 -7.73 12.36
C LYS A 240 6.16 -6.20 12.49
N ASP A 241 5.60 -5.61 13.55
CA ASP A 241 5.67 -4.16 13.76
C ASP A 241 7.09 -3.74 14.15
N ILE A 242 7.74 -4.51 15.04
CA ILE A 242 9.14 -4.30 15.40
C ILE A 242 10.05 -4.48 14.18
N PHE A 243 9.85 -5.57 13.42
CA PHE A 243 10.57 -5.84 12.19
C PHE A 243 10.48 -4.67 11.21
N LYS A 244 9.29 -4.09 11.00
CA LYS A 244 9.13 -2.93 10.12
C LYS A 244 9.97 -1.74 10.60
N THR A 245 9.91 -1.42 11.89
CA THR A 245 10.66 -0.28 12.46
C THR A 245 12.16 -0.40 12.19
N VAL A 246 12.73 -1.59 12.39
CA VAL A 246 14.18 -1.79 12.23
C VAL A 246 14.58 -2.04 10.77
N ALA A 247 13.86 -2.91 10.06
CA ALA A 247 14.27 -3.36 8.72
C ALA A 247 14.00 -2.33 7.62
N TYR A 248 13.06 -1.40 7.83
CA TYR A 248 12.67 -0.42 6.81
C TYR A 248 13.42 0.91 6.99
N SER A 249 14.16 1.06 8.10
CA SER A 249 14.97 2.25 8.35
C SER A 249 16.13 2.31 7.37
N VAL A 250 16.18 3.38 6.58
CA VAL A 250 17.27 3.67 5.64
C VAL A 250 18.40 4.36 6.40
N ARG A 251 19.66 4.07 6.06
CA ARG A 251 20.84 4.74 6.63
C ARG A 251 20.89 6.23 6.23
N GLU A 252 21.42 7.05 7.13
CA GLU A 252 21.50 8.52 6.97
C GLU A 252 22.96 9.03 7.00
N ASP A 253 23.93 8.13 6.85
CA ASP A 253 25.38 8.43 6.93
C ASP A 253 25.99 8.85 5.58
N GLY A 254 25.16 9.30 4.63
CA GLY A 254 25.57 9.81 3.33
C GLY A 254 25.74 8.77 2.22
N ALA A 255 25.46 7.48 2.47
CA ALA A 255 25.38 6.47 1.42
C ALA A 255 24.06 6.53 0.64
N TYR A 256 22.96 6.88 1.32
CA TYR A 256 21.69 7.25 0.70
C TYR A 256 21.58 8.77 0.68
N ILE A 257 21.39 9.34 -0.51
CA ILE A 257 21.35 10.78 -0.74
C ILE A 257 19.96 11.15 -1.26
N GLU A 258 19.28 11.99 -0.50
CA GLU A 258 17.94 12.43 -0.86
C GLU A 258 18.00 13.40 -2.04
N ALA A 259 17.19 13.13 -3.08
CA ALA A 259 17.21 13.86 -4.34
C ALA A 259 15.97 14.75 -4.58
N GLY A 260 15.08 14.85 -3.59
CA GLY A 260 13.79 15.56 -3.69
C GLY A 260 12.65 14.66 -4.18
N GLU A 261 11.43 15.20 -4.23
CA GLU A 261 10.21 14.46 -4.60
C GLU A 261 10.06 14.21 -6.11
N ASN A 262 10.92 14.82 -6.95
CA ASN A 262 10.85 14.69 -8.39
C ASN A 262 11.83 13.62 -8.88
N ASP A 263 11.31 12.45 -9.25
CA ASP A 263 12.08 11.30 -9.72
C ASP A 263 12.92 11.61 -10.97
N ASN A 264 12.49 12.55 -11.84
CA ASN A 264 13.30 12.98 -12.99
C ASN A 264 14.62 13.63 -12.57
N LEU A 265 14.69 14.27 -11.39
CA LEU A 265 15.95 14.80 -10.87
C LEU A 265 16.94 13.69 -10.51
N ILE A 266 16.44 12.52 -10.10
CA ILE A 266 17.30 11.36 -9.84
C ILE A 266 17.91 10.87 -11.16
N VAL A 267 17.10 10.72 -12.20
CA VAL A 267 17.58 10.32 -13.54
C VAL A 267 18.66 11.27 -14.07
N GLN A 268 18.43 12.58 -14.00
CA GLN A 268 19.40 13.58 -14.45
C GLN A 268 20.72 13.48 -13.68
N LYS A 269 20.66 13.28 -12.36
CA LYS A 269 21.86 13.11 -11.53
C LYS A 269 22.61 11.81 -11.83
N LEU A 270 21.91 10.73 -12.17
CA LEU A 270 22.57 9.49 -12.60
C LEU A 270 23.32 9.66 -13.93
N GLU A 271 22.80 10.45 -14.84
CA GLU A 271 23.49 10.73 -16.11
C GLU A 271 24.80 11.50 -15.89
N ALA A 272 24.81 12.39 -14.89
CA ALA A 272 25.97 13.20 -14.48
C ALA A 272 26.95 12.43 -13.59
N ASN A 273 26.47 11.50 -12.75
CA ASN A 273 27.29 10.63 -11.90
C ASN A 273 27.06 9.14 -12.27
N PRO A 274 27.83 8.59 -13.21
CA PRO A 274 27.69 7.18 -13.61
C PRO A 274 27.97 6.17 -12.50
N ASN A 275 28.64 6.55 -11.41
CA ASN A 275 28.98 5.65 -10.31
C ASN A 275 27.85 5.49 -9.28
N ALA A 276 26.81 6.33 -9.34
CA ALA A 276 25.68 6.26 -8.42
C ALA A 276 24.62 5.25 -8.89
N LEU A 277 23.84 4.77 -7.92
CA LEU A 277 22.58 4.04 -8.14
C LEU A 277 21.41 4.98 -7.84
N GLY A 278 20.27 4.77 -8.46
CA GLY A 278 19.04 5.53 -8.23
C GLY A 278 17.88 4.62 -7.85
N ILE A 279 16.98 5.15 -7.05
CA ILE A 279 15.74 4.51 -6.63
C ILE A 279 14.59 5.44 -6.99
N PHE A 280 13.70 5.01 -7.88
CA PHE A 280 12.56 5.81 -8.35
C PHE A 280 11.45 4.91 -8.91
N GLY A 281 10.27 5.48 -9.24
CA GLY A 281 9.18 4.72 -9.84
C GLY A 281 9.56 4.12 -11.20
N PHE A 282 9.09 2.91 -11.50
CA PHE A 282 9.41 2.19 -12.74
C PHE A 282 9.06 2.97 -14.02
N SER A 283 7.96 3.73 -14.03
CA SER A 283 7.57 4.55 -15.20
C SER A 283 8.69 5.51 -15.64
N PHE A 284 9.42 6.11 -14.69
CA PHE A 284 10.54 6.99 -15.02
C PHE A 284 11.74 6.24 -15.62
N LEU A 285 11.92 4.96 -15.30
CA LEU A 285 12.93 4.11 -15.95
C LEU A 285 12.55 3.87 -17.42
N GLU A 286 11.28 3.57 -17.67
CA GLU A 286 10.75 3.34 -19.01
C GLU A 286 10.88 4.60 -19.88
N GLU A 287 10.43 5.75 -19.38
CA GLU A 287 10.50 7.04 -20.06
C GLU A 287 11.94 7.49 -20.37
N ASN A 288 12.92 7.08 -19.55
CA ASN A 288 14.32 7.49 -19.66
C ASN A 288 15.25 6.32 -20.02
N GLY A 289 14.71 5.31 -20.70
CA GLY A 289 15.44 4.11 -21.10
C GLY A 289 16.61 4.40 -22.04
N ASP A 290 16.74 5.57 -22.63
CA ASP A 290 17.90 6.02 -23.41
C ASP A 290 19.11 6.42 -22.54
N LYS A 291 18.89 6.87 -21.30
CA LYS A 291 19.91 7.41 -20.38
C LYS A 291 20.31 6.46 -19.27
N VAL A 292 19.32 5.76 -18.71
CA VAL A 292 19.48 4.88 -17.56
C VAL A 292 19.08 3.44 -17.90
N GLN A 293 19.51 2.51 -17.06
CA GLN A 293 19.17 1.10 -17.15
C GLN A 293 18.79 0.58 -15.77
N GLY A 294 17.76 -0.27 -15.70
CA GLY A 294 17.36 -0.93 -14.46
C GLY A 294 18.32 -2.06 -14.11
N SER A 295 18.91 -2.03 -12.92
CA SER A 295 19.63 -3.16 -12.33
C SER A 295 18.68 -4.32 -12.07
N GLN A 296 19.16 -5.56 -12.19
CA GLN A 296 18.34 -6.72 -11.84
C GLN A 296 18.29 -6.86 -10.32
N VAL A 297 17.11 -7.25 -9.83
CA VAL A 297 16.89 -7.54 -8.41
C VAL A 297 16.43 -8.99 -8.28
N ASP A 298 17.15 -9.77 -7.46
CA ASP A 298 16.98 -11.22 -7.34
C ASP A 298 17.03 -11.94 -8.71
N SER A 299 17.92 -11.48 -9.61
CA SER A 299 18.09 -11.97 -11.00
C SER A 299 16.93 -11.67 -11.95
N VAL A 300 16.00 -10.79 -11.58
CA VAL A 300 14.90 -10.35 -12.43
C VAL A 300 15.10 -8.87 -12.79
N ALA A 301 15.11 -8.56 -14.08
CA ALA A 301 15.14 -7.18 -14.56
C ALA A 301 13.78 -6.51 -14.38
N PRO A 302 13.71 -5.20 -14.05
CA PRO A 302 12.46 -4.47 -14.07
C PRO A 302 11.97 -4.31 -15.52
N SER A 303 10.76 -4.78 -15.80
CA SER A 303 10.05 -4.57 -17.06
C SER A 303 8.55 -4.59 -16.79
N PHE A 304 7.75 -4.11 -17.75
CA PHE A 304 6.29 -4.21 -17.66
C PHE A 304 5.86 -5.67 -17.40
N ASP A 305 6.35 -6.61 -18.22
CA ASP A 305 5.99 -8.03 -18.12
C ASP A 305 6.34 -8.63 -16.76
N SER A 306 7.57 -8.41 -16.28
CA SER A 306 8.04 -8.96 -15.00
C SER A 306 7.34 -8.32 -13.79
N ILE A 307 6.84 -7.09 -13.93
CA ILE A 307 6.04 -6.42 -12.91
C ILE A 307 4.61 -6.96 -12.93
N ALA A 308 4.01 -7.04 -14.11
CA ALA A 308 2.62 -7.43 -14.29
C ALA A 308 2.37 -8.89 -13.89
N ASN A 309 3.33 -9.78 -14.19
CA ASN A 309 3.28 -11.18 -13.80
C ASN A 309 3.74 -11.44 -12.34
N GLY A 310 4.31 -10.44 -11.68
CA GLY A 310 4.75 -10.51 -10.28
C GLY A 310 6.14 -11.12 -10.05
N ASP A 311 6.93 -11.34 -11.10
CA ASP A 311 8.29 -11.90 -11.01
C ASP A 311 9.28 -10.88 -10.43
N TYR A 312 9.16 -9.60 -10.79
CA TYR A 312 10.05 -8.55 -10.30
C TYR A 312 9.78 -8.26 -8.82
N PRO A 313 10.77 -8.45 -7.93
CA PRO A 313 10.51 -8.55 -6.48
C PRO A 313 10.27 -7.21 -5.78
N VAL A 314 10.49 -6.09 -6.48
CA VAL A 314 10.28 -4.72 -5.99
C VAL A 314 9.06 -4.08 -6.67
N SER A 315 8.05 -4.91 -6.92
CA SER A 315 6.74 -4.47 -7.37
C SER A 315 5.61 -5.12 -6.58
N ARG A 316 4.39 -4.66 -6.81
CA ARG A 316 3.16 -5.25 -6.28
C ARG A 316 1.94 -4.86 -7.11
N PRO A 317 0.92 -5.72 -7.18
CA PRO A 317 -0.38 -5.34 -7.71
C PRO A 317 -1.14 -4.44 -6.72
N LEU A 318 -1.93 -3.52 -7.28
CA LEU A 318 -2.81 -2.62 -6.56
C LEU A 318 -4.27 -2.97 -6.83
N TYR A 319 -5.09 -2.96 -5.79
CA TYR A 319 -6.50 -3.29 -5.89
C TYR A 319 -7.36 -2.26 -5.16
N PHE A 320 -8.63 -2.24 -5.52
CA PHE A 320 -9.67 -1.89 -4.56
C PHE A 320 -10.81 -2.91 -4.60
N TYR A 321 -11.57 -2.95 -3.51
CA TYR A 321 -12.67 -3.87 -3.30
C TYR A 321 -13.94 -3.10 -3.02
N VAL A 322 -15.00 -3.36 -3.78
CA VAL A 322 -16.31 -2.72 -3.58
C VAL A 322 -17.24 -3.68 -2.88
N LYS A 323 -17.94 -3.19 -1.86
CA LYS A 323 -19.03 -3.90 -1.20
C LYS A 323 -20.30 -3.75 -2.03
N ALA A 324 -20.69 -4.78 -2.77
CA ALA A 324 -21.82 -4.66 -3.68
C ALA A 324 -23.16 -4.40 -2.96
N ALA A 325 -23.29 -4.84 -1.71
CA ALA A 325 -24.47 -4.58 -0.88
C ALA A 325 -24.74 -3.08 -0.61
N HIS A 326 -23.75 -2.21 -0.88
CA HIS A 326 -23.85 -0.75 -0.78
C HIS A 326 -24.20 -0.08 -2.13
N VAL A 327 -23.94 -0.74 -3.25
CA VAL A 327 -24.27 -0.22 -4.59
C VAL A 327 -25.79 -0.05 -4.72
N GLY A 328 -26.22 1.09 -5.25
CA GLY A 328 -27.65 1.47 -5.35
C GLY A 328 -28.27 1.99 -4.04
N LYS A 329 -27.57 1.88 -2.90
CA LYS A 329 -27.99 2.47 -1.61
C LYS A 329 -27.21 3.73 -1.26
N ILE A 330 -25.92 3.73 -1.57
CA ILE A 330 -25.03 4.87 -1.45
C ILE A 330 -24.78 5.39 -2.88
N PRO A 331 -25.18 6.63 -3.20
CA PRO A 331 -24.99 7.19 -4.54
C PRO A 331 -23.51 7.25 -4.94
N GLY A 332 -23.21 6.95 -6.21
CA GLY A 332 -21.91 7.20 -6.82
C GLY A 332 -20.86 6.09 -6.67
N ILE A 333 -21.16 4.95 -6.04
CA ILE A 333 -20.15 3.88 -5.87
C ILE A 333 -19.73 3.29 -7.21
N GLN A 334 -20.69 2.90 -8.04
CA GLN A 334 -20.38 2.25 -9.32
C GLN A 334 -19.79 3.26 -10.29
N GLU A 335 -20.28 4.49 -10.28
CA GLU A 335 -19.79 5.60 -11.09
C GLU A 335 -18.37 6.00 -10.70
N TYR A 336 -18.04 6.00 -9.42
CA TYR A 336 -16.67 6.21 -8.95
C TYR A 336 -15.75 5.07 -9.38
N ALA A 337 -16.21 3.81 -9.29
CA ALA A 337 -15.43 2.68 -9.78
C ALA A 337 -15.20 2.75 -11.31
N MET A 338 -16.21 3.15 -12.09
CA MET A 338 -16.09 3.36 -13.54
C MET A 338 -15.18 4.54 -13.90
N GLU A 339 -15.20 5.63 -13.14
CA GLU A 339 -14.25 6.74 -13.31
C GLU A 339 -12.82 6.26 -13.06
N PHE A 340 -12.62 5.51 -11.97
CA PHE A 340 -11.31 4.96 -11.60
C PHE A 340 -10.76 4.10 -12.73
N THR A 341 -11.57 3.21 -13.29
CA THR A 341 -11.14 2.26 -14.33
C THR A 341 -11.28 2.80 -15.76
N SER A 342 -11.58 4.09 -15.92
CA SER A 342 -11.71 4.70 -17.24
C SER A 342 -10.36 4.84 -17.96
N GLU A 343 -10.40 4.88 -19.30
CA GLU A 343 -9.20 5.07 -20.13
C GLU A 343 -8.42 6.34 -19.74
N LYS A 344 -9.13 7.45 -19.53
CA LYS A 344 -8.53 8.72 -19.09
C LYS A 344 -7.84 8.65 -17.72
N ALA A 345 -8.18 7.66 -16.89
CA ALA A 345 -7.63 7.49 -15.56
C ALA A 345 -6.51 6.45 -15.55
N MET A 346 -6.85 5.20 -15.87
CA MET A 346 -5.98 4.02 -15.77
C MET A 346 -5.34 3.59 -17.09
N GLY A 347 -5.80 4.09 -18.24
CA GLY A 347 -5.20 3.81 -19.54
C GLY A 347 -3.75 4.29 -19.61
N GLU A 348 -3.02 3.83 -20.63
CA GLU A 348 -1.58 4.10 -20.80
C GLU A 348 -1.25 5.60 -20.76
N ASP A 349 -2.07 6.41 -21.44
CA ASP A 349 -1.98 7.89 -21.48
C ASP A 349 -2.84 8.58 -20.41
N GLY A 350 -3.27 7.83 -19.38
CA GLY A 350 -4.16 8.32 -18.33
C GLY A 350 -3.46 9.23 -17.30
N TYR A 351 -4.26 9.93 -16.50
CA TYR A 351 -3.70 10.79 -15.45
C TYR A 351 -3.14 10.03 -14.22
N LEU A 352 -3.36 8.71 -14.10
CA LEU A 352 -2.77 7.92 -13.01
C LEU A 352 -1.35 7.42 -13.33
N PRO A 353 -1.02 7.01 -14.57
CA PRO A 353 0.38 6.82 -14.99
C PRO A 353 1.27 8.02 -14.74
N GLU A 354 0.79 9.25 -14.99
CA GLU A 354 1.50 10.49 -14.63
C GLU A 354 1.80 10.61 -13.11
N LYS A 355 1.09 9.85 -12.27
CA LYS A 355 1.30 9.76 -10.81
C LYS A 355 2.12 8.54 -10.40
N GLY A 356 2.68 7.80 -11.35
CA GLY A 356 3.51 6.62 -11.13
C GLY A 356 2.73 5.30 -11.05
N LEU A 357 1.46 5.26 -11.46
CA LEU A 357 0.75 4.00 -11.61
C LEU A 357 1.28 3.27 -12.85
N ILE A 358 1.67 2.02 -12.72
CA ILE A 358 2.00 1.20 -13.89
C ILE A 358 0.66 0.67 -14.42
N PRO A 359 0.28 1.00 -15.67
CA PRO A 359 -1.03 0.68 -16.21
C PRO A 359 -1.22 -0.84 -16.36
N LEU A 360 -2.46 -1.24 -16.60
CA LEU A 360 -2.79 -2.60 -17.02
C LEU A 360 -2.57 -2.74 -18.52
N SER A 361 -2.43 -3.97 -19.02
CA SER A 361 -2.57 -4.19 -20.46
C SER A 361 -3.99 -3.85 -20.93
N ASP A 362 -4.17 -3.45 -22.19
CA ASP A 362 -5.50 -3.14 -22.77
C ASP A 362 -6.54 -4.23 -22.48
N LYS A 363 -6.11 -5.49 -22.57
CA LYS A 363 -6.96 -6.65 -22.29
C LYS A 363 -7.38 -6.72 -20.83
N GLU A 364 -6.46 -6.48 -19.90
CA GLU A 364 -6.75 -6.47 -18.47
C GLU A 364 -7.62 -5.28 -18.09
N LEU A 365 -7.35 -4.09 -18.66
CA LEU A 365 -8.16 -2.90 -18.45
C LEU A 365 -9.59 -3.10 -18.94
N ALA A 366 -9.78 -3.63 -20.15
CA ALA A 366 -11.10 -3.96 -20.69
C ALA A 366 -11.85 -4.97 -19.80
N GLN A 367 -11.14 -6.02 -19.33
CA GLN A 367 -11.74 -7.00 -18.42
C GLN A 367 -12.15 -6.36 -17.08
N VAL A 368 -11.32 -5.46 -16.53
CA VAL A 368 -11.60 -4.75 -15.29
C VAL A 368 -12.80 -3.79 -15.47
N GLN A 369 -12.88 -3.08 -16.59
CA GLN A 369 -14.01 -2.22 -16.93
C GLN A 369 -15.32 -3.03 -17.01
N ASP A 370 -15.29 -4.19 -17.66
CA ASP A 370 -16.44 -5.11 -17.71
C ASP A 370 -16.79 -5.67 -16.32
N ASP A 371 -15.80 -6.02 -15.51
CA ASP A 371 -15.99 -6.53 -14.16
C ASP A 371 -16.65 -5.47 -13.27
N VAL A 372 -16.25 -4.20 -13.40
CA VAL A 372 -16.88 -3.05 -12.71
C VAL A 372 -18.30 -2.80 -13.20
N LYS A 373 -18.51 -2.77 -14.53
CA LYS A 373 -19.82 -2.54 -15.14
C LYS A 373 -20.85 -3.59 -14.72
N ASN A 374 -20.42 -4.84 -14.63
CA ASN A 374 -21.27 -5.98 -14.27
C ASN A 374 -21.22 -6.33 -12.78
N LEU A 375 -20.46 -5.57 -11.97
CA LEU A 375 -20.22 -5.82 -10.55
C LEU A 375 -19.83 -7.28 -10.26
N LYS A 376 -18.93 -7.84 -11.08
CA LYS A 376 -18.53 -9.25 -11.00
C LYS A 376 -18.04 -9.60 -9.61
N ARG A 377 -18.59 -10.68 -9.06
CA ARG A 377 -18.27 -11.13 -7.71
C ARG A 377 -16.92 -11.82 -7.68
N LEU A 378 -16.10 -11.43 -6.70
CA LEU A 378 -14.86 -12.10 -6.36
C LEU A 378 -15.14 -13.56 -6.02
N SER A 379 -14.52 -14.47 -6.79
CA SER A 379 -14.37 -15.88 -6.42
C SER A 379 -12.97 -16.13 -5.87
N MET A 380 -12.89 -16.82 -4.73
CA MET A 380 -11.63 -17.16 -4.05
C MET A 380 -11.32 -18.64 -4.05
#